data_AF-A0A972U2V0-F1
#
_entry.id   AF-A0A972U2V0-F1
#
_cell.length_a   1.000
_cell.length_b   1.000
_cell.length_c   1.000
_cell.angle_alpha   90.00
_cell.angle_beta   90.00
_cell.angle_gamma   90.00
#
_symmetry.space_group_name_H-M   'P 1'
#
loop_
_entity.id
_entity.type
_entity.pdbx_description
1 polymer ?
#
loop_
_entity_poly.entity_id
_entity_poly.type
_entity_poly.pdbx_seq_one_letter_code
_entity_poly.pdbx_strand_id
1 'polypeptide(L)'
;MKLDRSIPLVGLAAIVLTAATVSCSDAGSVSATGDNLCSTDGLMSLIPELENSDGKFEIPDPTTDLAGFLKVQQGLTNAIDVQLVKASVELTAQSAAENVRPAMTFQKEWRSAEIGVSTNGKAVSFPDGGALGSYGGASFLSGIEPVAGSSNAFFQITKPDGSVPALVSAVPTVLPCVNRLMLASATTAGTWLPPTYALGDEDGNAYLIVDLCVDLAASGQLNKQPVLKPTAKLFTAIQWADTPETSHMNSDAPARQHGG
;
A
#
# COMPACT_ATOMS: atom_id res chain seq x y z
N MET A 1 74.30 -60.59 20.16
CA MET A 1 75.11 -59.45 19.71
C MET A 1 74.19 -58.23 19.69
N LYS A 2 74.60 -57.14 20.35
CA LYS A 2 73.81 -55.92 20.60
C LYS A 2 73.47 -55.15 19.31
N LEU A 3 72.34 -54.44 19.37
CA LEU A 3 72.03 -53.05 18.93
C LEU A 3 70.59 -53.02 18.38
N ASP A 4 69.75 -52.02 18.59
CA ASP A 4 69.68 -50.93 19.58
C ASP A 4 68.23 -50.39 19.50
N ARG A 5 67.85 -49.62 20.50
CA ARG A 5 66.56 -48.96 20.75
C ARG A 5 66.01 -48.18 19.55
N SER A 6 64.68 -48.09 19.45
CA SER A 6 63.94 -46.82 19.62
C SER A 6 62.43 -47.01 19.46
N ILE A 7 61.70 -46.68 20.53
CA ILE A 7 60.25 -46.47 20.55
C ILE A 7 60.00 -45.02 20.11
N PRO A 8 59.07 -44.75 19.17
CA PRO A 8 58.34 -43.51 19.18
C PRO A 8 56.90 -43.75 19.63
N LEU A 9 56.61 -43.14 20.77
CA LEU A 9 55.30 -42.88 21.31
C LEU A 9 54.69 -41.72 20.48
N VAL A 10 53.75 -41.98 19.58
CA VAL A 10 52.90 -40.91 19.00
C VAL A 10 51.47 -41.41 18.79
N GLY A 11 50.61 -41.00 19.74
CA GLY A 11 49.25 -40.53 19.51
C GLY A 11 48.29 -41.40 18.70
N LEU A 12 47.50 -42.24 19.39
CA LEU A 12 46.10 -42.41 19.01
C LEU A 12 45.41 -41.04 19.17
N ALA A 13 45.35 -40.25 18.09
CA ALA A 13 44.39 -39.16 18.00
C ALA A 13 43.03 -39.80 17.72
N ALA A 14 42.21 -39.92 18.77
CA ALA A 14 40.79 -40.15 18.61
C ALA A 14 40.22 -39.02 17.74
N ILE A 15 39.78 -39.35 16.53
CA ILE A 15 38.96 -38.45 15.73
C ILE A 15 37.61 -38.38 16.45
N VAL A 16 37.50 -37.45 17.39
CA VAL A 16 36.20 -36.98 17.88
C VAL A 16 35.59 -36.23 16.71
N LEU A 17 34.67 -36.88 16.01
CA LEU A 17 33.80 -36.25 15.05
C LEU A 17 32.84 -35.34 15.84
N THR A 18 33.34 -34.17 16.28
CA THR A 18 32.47 -33.10 16.78
C THR A 18 31.65 -32.66 15.58
N ALA A 19 30.40 -33.09 15.53
CA ALA A 19 29.37 -32.45 14.73
C ALA A 19 29.38 -30.97 15.16
N ALA A 20 30.03 -30.13 14.34
CA ALA A 20 29.82 -28.72 14.40
C ALA A 20 28.35 -28.53 14.05
N THR A 21 27.52 -28.35 15.07
CA THR A 21 26.22 -27.74 14.93
C THR A 21 26.49 -26.36 14.35
N VAL A 22 26.38 -26.26 13.04
CA VAL A 22 26.26 -24.98 12.36
C VAL A 22 24.91 -24.44 12.82
N SER A 23 24.92 -23.74 13.95
CA SER A 23 23.88 -22.76 14.26
C SER A 23 24.00 -21.67 13.20
N CYS A 24 23.38 -21.89 12.04
CA CYS A 24 22.89 -20.81 11.21
C CYS A 24 21.67 -20.22 11.92
N SER A 25 21.90 -19.60 13.07
CA SER A 25 21.01 -18.61 13.65
C SER A 25 21.52 -17.26 13.19
N ASP A 26 21.35 -17.01 11.89
CA ASP A 26 21.20 -15.68 11.33
C ASP A 26 20.03 -15.79 10.37
N ALA A 27 18.83 -15.85 10.95
CA ALA A 27 17.69 -15.22 10.31
C ALA A 27 18.04 -13.73 10.29
N GLY A 28 18.82 -13.34 9.27
CA GLY A 28 19.19 -11.96 9.05
C GLY A 28 17.91 -11.13 9.12
N SER A 29 17.89 -10.20 10.06
CA SER A 29 16.81 -9.26 10.24
C SER A 29 16.60 -8.50 8.93
N VAL A 30 15.62 -8.96 8.15
CA VAL A 30 14.99 -8.17 7.08
C VAL A 30 14.21 -6.98 7.68
N SER A 31 14.21 -6.83 9.02
CA SER A 31 13.48 -5.83 9.82
C SER A 31 14.22 -4.50 10.00
N ALA A 32 14.84 -3.96 8.95
CA ALA A 32 15.34 -2.59 9.00
C ALA A 32 15.06 -1.86 7.68
N THR A 33 14.98 -2.61 6.58
CA THR A 33 14.58 -2.12 5.27
C THR A 33 13.05 -2.09 5.20
N GLY A 34 12.41 -1.07 5.77
CA GLY A 34 10.96 -0.87 5.63
C GLY A 34 10.23 -0.45 6.90
N ASP A 35 10.88 -0.47 8.07
CA ASP A 35 10.24 -0.13 9.36
C ASP A 35 9.55 1.24 9.32
N ASN A 36 10.16 2.19 8.62
CA ASN A 36 9.62 3.53 8.48
C ASN A 36 8.31 3.58 7.65
N LEU A 37 7.99 2.55 6.85
CA LEU A 37 6.72 2.45 6.13
C LEU A 37 5.61 1.82 6.98
N CYS A 38 5.94 1.22 8.12
CA CYS A 38 4.98 0.47 8.93
C CYS A 38 4.29 1.34 10.01
N SER A 39 4.59 2.64 10.09
CA SER A 39 3.98 3.56 11.06
C SER A 39 3.97 5.00 10.57
N THR A 40 3.06 5.81 11.10
CA THR A 40 2.98 7.25 10.81
C THR A 40 4.25 8.00 11.21
N ASP A 41 4.86 7.66 12.34
CA ASP A 41 6.11 8.27 12.82
C ASP A 41 7.28 7.96 11.87
N GLY A 42 7.32 6.72 11.38
CA GLY A 42 8.24 6.31 10.33
C GLY A 42 8.04 7.11 9.04
N LEU A 43 6.79 7.33 8.64
CA LEU A 43 6.47 8.12 7.44
C LEU A 43 6.90 9.58 7.59
N MET A 44 6.63 10.22 8.73
CA MET A 44 7.09 11.59 9.02
C MET A 44 8.62 11.69 8.99
N SER A 45 9.31 10.65 9.47
CA SER A 45 10.77 10.58 9.40
C SER A 45 11.30 10.47 7.96
N LEU A 46 10.56 9.82 7.06
CA LEU A 46 10.91 9.70 5.64
C LEU A 46 10.53 10.93 4.82
N ILE A 47 9.39 11.54 5.13
CA ILE A 47 8.75 12.62 4.39
C ILE A 47 8.31 13.67 5.44
N PRO A 48 9.18 14.62 5.79
CA PRO A 48 8.91 15.60 6.84
C PRO A 48 7.68 16.47 6.59
N GLU A 49 7.22 16.58 5.34
CA GLU A 49 5.97 17.28 5.00
C GLU A 49 4.70 16.58 5.52
N LEU A 50 4.82 15.37 6.05
CA LEU A 50 3.74 14.67 6.75
C LEU A 50 3.62 15.08 8.22
N GLU A 51 4.53 15.90 8.74
CA GLU A 51 4.50 16.40 10.12
C GLU A 51 3.94 17.83 10.13
N ASN A 52 2.81 18.02 10.83
CA ASN A 52 2.23 19.36 10.99
C ASN A 52 2.96 20.18 12.07
N SER A 53 2.53 21.43 12.28
CA SER A 53 3.17 22.33 13.25
C SER A 53 3.13 21.84 14.70
N ASP A 54 2.23 20.91 15.03
CA ASP A 54 2.08 20.32 16.36
C ASP A 54 2.88 19.00 16.49
N GLY A 55 3.64 18.61 15.46
CA GLY A 55 4.40 17.36 15.44
C GLY A 55 3.57 16.12 15.19
N LYS A 56 2.38 16.26 14.58
CA LYS A 56 1.45 15.15 14.29
C LYS A 56 1.46 14.79 12.82
N PHE A 57 1.15 13.53 12.55
CA PHE A 57 0.92 13.05 11.19
C PHE A 57 -0.26 13.79 10.55
N GLU A 58 -0.01 14.38 9.39
CA GLU A 58 -0.99 15.13 8.62
C GLU A 58 -0.72 15.02 7.12
N ILE A 59 -1.75 14.71 6.35
CA ILE A 59 -1.69 14.84 4.89
C ILE A 59 -1.95 16.32 4.55
N PRO A 60 -1.12 16.97 3.72
CA PRO A 60 -1.40 18.33 3.25
C PRO A 60 -2.75 18.40 2.52
N ASP A 61 -3.58 19.39 2.87
CA ASP A 61 -4.89 19.58 2.24
C ASP A 61 -4.72 20.08 0.79
N PRO A 62 -5.07 19.30 -0.24
CA PRO A 62 -4.89 19.70 -1.64
C PRO A 62 -5.77 20.89 -2.07
N THR A 63 -6.78 21.25 -1.27
CA THR A 63 -7.64 22.41 -1.53
C THR A 63 -6.98 23.73 -1.13
N THR A 64 -5.99 23.69 -0.22
CA THR A 64 -5.24 24.86 0.25
C THR A 64 -3.74 24.78 -0.05
N ASP A 65 -3.17 23.58 -0.16
CA ASP A 65 -1.76 23.30 -0.44
C ASP A 65 -1.61 22.11 -1.42
N LEU A 66 -1.97 22.37 -2.68
CA LEU A 66 -1.81 21.39 -3.76
C LEU A 66 -0.35 20.93 -3.96
N ALA A 67 0.61 21.86 -3.79
CA ALA A 67 2.01 21.55 -4.02
C ALA A 67 2.58 20.61 -2.95
N GLY A 68 2.24 20.86 -1.67
CA GLY A 68 2.57 19.96 -0.56
C GLY A 68 1.94 18.59 -0.75
N PHE A 69 0.65 18.53 -1.09
CA PHE A 69 -0.05 17.26 -1.33
C PHE A 69 0.63 16.43 -2.43
N LEU A 70 0.89 17.03 -3.60
CA LEU A 70 1.56 16.36 -4.72
C LEU A 70 2.98 15.90 -4.35
N LYS A 71 3.72 16.71 -3.59
CA LYS A 71 5.06 16.36 -3.13
C LYS A 71 5.02 15.14 -2.20
N VAL A 72 4.10 15.12 -1.24
CA VAL A 72 3.90 13.98 -0.33
C VAL A 72 3.51 12.73 -1.09
N GLN A 73 2.54 12.82 -2.01
CA GLN A 73 2.10 11.65 -2.78
C GLN A 73 3.23 11.04 -3.62
N GLN A 74 3.99 11.89 -4.32
CA GLN A 74 5.13 11.44 -5.12
C GLN A 74 6.26 10.92 -4.23
N GLY A 75 6.50 11.56 -3.09
CA GLY A 75 7.48 11.16 -2.09
C GLY A 75 7.19 9.77 -1.53
N LEU A 76 5.93 9.51 -1.15
CA LEU A 76 5.47 8.20 -0.65
C LEU A 76 5.65 7.13 -1.72
N THR A 77 5.17 7.39 -2.94
CA THR A 77 5.32 6.45 -4.07
C THR A 77 6.79 6.07 -4.29
N ASN A 78 7.68 7.07 -4.34
CA ASN A 78 9.11 6.84 -4.55
C ASN A 78 9.75 6.08 -3.38
N ALA A 79 9.41 6.44 -2.14
CA ALA A 79 9.94 5.78 -0.95
C ALA A 79 9.54 4.30 -0.92
N ILE A 80 8.26 4.00 -1.19
CA ILE A 80 7.74 2.63 -1.27
C ILE A 80 8.46 1.85 -2.36
N ASP A 81 8.56 2.40 -3.58
CA ASP A 81 9.22 1.73 -4.70
C ASP A 81 10.69 1.40 -4.39
N VAL A 82 11.44 2.36 -3.83
CA VAL A 82 12.85 2.14 -3.47
C VAL A 82 12.98 1.06 -2.40
N GLN A 83 12.13 1.07 -1.36
CA GLN A 83 12.20 0.06 -0.30
C GLN A 83 11.80 -1.32 -0.81
N LEU A 84 10.79 -1.43 -1.67
CA LEU A 84 10.42 -2.68 -2.31
C LEU A 84 11.56 -3.23 -3.18
N VAL A 85 12.24 -2.38 -3.95
CA VAL A 85 13.39 -2.80 -4.75
C VAL A 85 14.53 -3.28 -3.86
N LYS A 86 14.89 -2.53 -2.82
CA LYS A 86 15.94 -2.92 -1.87
C LYS A 86 15.65 -4.26 -1.21
N ALA A 87 14.43 -4.44 -0.69
CA ALA A 87 14.03 -5.71 -0.08
C ALA A 87 14.00 -6.85 -1.10
N SER A 88 13.65 -6.59 -2.36
CA SER A 88 13.60 -7.62 -3.39
C SER A 88 14.99 -8.11 -3.82
N VAL A 89 15.99 -7.23 -3.87
CA VAL A 89 17.35 -7.61 -4.29
C VAL A 89 18.12 -8.41 -3.24
N GLU A 90 17.66 -8.38 -1.98
CA GLU A 90 18.21 -9.18 -0.88
C GLU A 90 17.71 -10.63 -0.88
N LEU A 91 16.67 -10.94 -1.68
CA LEU A 91 16.02 -12.24 -1.71
C LEU A 91 16.43 -13.08 -2.93
N THR A 92 16.50 -14.39 -2.73
CA THR A 92 16.48 -15.36 -3.84
C THR A 92 15.05 -15.62 -4.30
N ALA A 93 14.88 -16.15 -5.52
CA ALA A 93 13.56 -16.55 -6.02
C ALA A 93 12.87 -17.60 -5.13
N GLN A 94 13.64 -18.52 -4.55
CA GLN A 94 13.11 -19.55 -3.65
C GLN A 94 12.64 -18.93 -2.33
N SER A 95 13.48 -18.11 -1.68
CA SER A 95 13.08 -17.43 -0.44
C SER A 95 11.89 -16.50 -0.64
N ALA A 96 11.77 -15.85 -1.81
CA ALA A 96 10.61 -15.05 -2.15
C ALA A 96 9.33 -15.89 -2.30
N ALA A 97 9.43 -17.09 -2.90
CA ALA A 97 8.29 -17.99 -3.07
C ALA A 97 7.85 -18.68 -1.76
N GLU A 98 8.79 -18.95 -0.86
CA GLU A 98 8.52 -19.56 0.45
C GLU A 98 7.96 -18.54 1.45
N ASN A 99 8.31 -17.26 1.29
CA ASN A 99 7.88 -16.17 2.17
C ASN A 99 6.52 -15.59 1.75
N VAL A 100 5.50 -16.45 1.69
CA VAL A 100 4.13 -16.02 1.44
C VAL A 100 3.59 -15.30 2.67
N ARG A 101 3.27 -14.02 2.51
CA ARG A 101 2.70 -13.18 3.57
C ARG A 101 1.17 -13.17 3.48
N PRO A 102 0.46 -13.00 4.61
CA PRO A 102 -0.98 -12.76 4.58
C PRO A 102 -1.30 -11.40 3.94
N ALA A 103 -2.46 -11.31 3.31
CA ALA A 103 -3.04 -10.04 2.88
C ALA A 103 -3.38 -9.16 4.08
N MET A 104 -3.23 -7.84 3.90
CA MET A 104 -3.66 -6.87 4.90
C MET A 104 -5.17 -6.94 5.15
N THR A 105 -5.55 -6.59 6.38
CA THR A 105 -6.93 -6.32 6.76
C THR A 105 -7.24 -4.84 6.60
N PHE A 106 -8.51 -4.52 6.39
CA PHE A 106 -8.99 -3.15 6.29
C PHE A 106 -10.03 -2.91 7.36
N GLN A 107 -9.92 -1.78 8.04
CA GLN A 107 -11.00 -1.26 8.88
C GLN A 107 -12.11 -0.67 8.02
N LYS A 108 -13.28 -0.44 8.62
CA LYS A 108 -14.49 -0.05 7.89
C LYS A 108 -14.50 1.42 7.46
N GLU A 109 -13.98 2.31 8.30
CA GLU A 109 -14.07 3.75 8.11
C GLU A 109 -12.74 4.32 7.61
N TRP A 110 -12.81 5.09 6.53
CA TRP A 110 -11.65 5.65 5.84
C TRP A 110 -11.92 7.09 5.44
N ARG A 111 -10.86 7.89 5.36
CA ARG A 111 -10.88 9.27 4.89
C ARG A 111 -9.96 9.46 3.70
N SER A 112 -10.13 10.53 2.95
CA SER A 112 -9.31 10.80 1.76
C SER A 112 -8.96 12.26 1.59
N ALA A 113 -7.76 12.47 1.04
CA ALA A 113 -7.35 13.65 0.33
C ALA A 113 -7.15 13.26 -1.14
N GLU A 114 -7.78 13.96 -2.06
CA GLU A 114 -7.80 13.58 -3.47
C GLU A 114 -7.73 14.81 -4.37
N ILE A 115 -7.06 14.66 -5.51
CA ILE A 115 -7.18 15.56 -6.65
C ILE A 115 -7.55 14.79 -7.90
N GLY A 116 -8.26 15.45 -8.81
CA GLY A 116 -8.75 14.83 -10.04
C GLY A 116 -8.69 15.76 -11.25
N VAL A 117 -8.42 15.17 -12.42
CA VAL A 117 -8.53 15.83 -13.71
C VAL A 117 -9.32 14.96 -14.68
N SER A 118 -10.22 15.56 -15.45
CA SER A 118 -10.97 14.89 -16.52
C SER A 118 -10.77 15.63 -17.83
N THR A 119 -10.83 14.93 -18.97
CA THR A 119 -10.79 15.54 -20.29
C THR A 119 -11.68 14.81 -21.30
N ASN A 120 -12.24 15.56 -22.23
CA ASN A 120 -12.94 15.00 -23.40
C ASN A 120 -12.07 15.01 -24.67
N GLY A 121 -10.76 15.22 -24.52
CA GLY A 121 -9.79 15.36 -25.62
C GLY A 121 -9.78 16.73 -26.29
N LYS A 122 -10.70 17.65 -25.92
CA LYS A 122 -10.74 19.04 -26.42
C LYS A 122 -10.51 20.06 -25.31
N ALA A 123 -11.00 19.77 -24.11
CA ALA A 123 -10.83 20.61 -22.94
C ALA A 123 -10.65 19.75 -21.69
N VAL A 124 -9.82 20.24 -20.78
CA VAL A 124 -9.81 19.76 -19.39
C VAL A 124 -11.10 20.26 -18.72
N SER A 125 -11.76 19.36 -18.02
CA SER A 125 -12.96 19.61 -17.23
C SER A 125 -12.73 19.11 -15.81
N PHE A 126 -13.15 19.87 -14.82
CA PHE A 126 -13.13 19.44 -13.44
C PHE A 126 -14.50 18.84 -13.08
N PRO A 127 -14.56 17.69 -12.38
CA PRO A 127 -15.81 17.06 -11.98
C PRO A 127 -16.79 18.02 -11.27
N ASP A 128 -16.26 19.04 -10.58
CA ASP A 128 -17.04 19.94 -9.71
C ASP A 128 -17.01 21.42 -10.12
N GLY A 129 -16.81 21.72 -11.41
CA GLY A 129 -16.91 23.10 -11.88
C GLY A 129 -15.80 24.06 -11.40
N GLY A 130 -14.67 23.54 -10.90
CA GLY A 130 -13.45 24.35 -10.67
C GLY A 130 -12.62 23.99 -9.44
N ALA A 131 -13.06 23.10 -8.56
CA ALA A 131 -12.28 22.67 -7.39
C ALA A 131 -11.49 21.39 -7.71
N LEU A 132 -10.17 21.48 -7.63
CA LEU A 132 -9.21 20.44 -8.01
C LEU A 132 -9.05 19.31 -6.99
N GLY A 133 -9.66 19.41 -5.81
CA GLY A 133 -9.50 18.39 -4.78
C GLY A 133 -10.54 18.38 -3.66
N SER A 134 -10.39 17.40 -2.79
CA SER A 134 -11.14 17.21 -1.55
C SER A 134 -10.20 16.75 -0.44
N TYR A 135 -10.59 16.97 0.82
CA TYR A 135 -9.78 16.65 1.99
C TYR A 135 -10.64 16.24 3.17
N GLY A 136 -10.25 15.20 3.91
CA GLY A 136 -10.85 14.83 5.19
C GLY A 136 -12.24 14.18 5.11
N GLY A 137 -12.84 14.14 3.93
CA GLY A 137 -14.12 13.50 3.65
C GLY A 137 -14.05 11.98 3.74
N ALA A 138 -15.22 11.34 3.84
CA ALA A 138 -15.31 9.87 3.80
C ALA A 138 -14.78 9.33 2.47
N SER A 139 -13.80 8.44 2.52
CA SER A 139 -13.16 7.83 1.34
C SER A 139 -14.12 6.92 0.57
N PHE A 140 -13.82 6.66 -0.71
CA PHE A 140 -14.54 5.65 -1.49
C PHE A 140 -14.49 4.25 -0.85
N LEU A 141 -13.42 3.92 -0.10
CA LEU A 141 -13.22 2.68 0.65
C LEU A 141 -14.09 2.59 1.90
N SER A 142 -14.73 3.68 2.33
CA SER A 142 -15.62 3.62 3.50
C SER A 142 -16.74 2.62 3.26
N GLY A 143 -16.91 1.71 4.22
CA GLY A 143 -17.79 0.53 4.08
C GLY A 143 -17.12 -0.69 3.47
N ILE A 144 -15.78 -0.71 3.36
CA ILE A 144 -15.03 -1.89 2.93
C ILE A 144 -15.21 -3.03 3.94
N GLU A 145 -15.49 -4.23 3.43
CA GLU A 145 -15.67 -5.44 4.21
C GLU A 145 -15.16 -6.67 3.46
N PRO A 146 -14.72 -7.74 4.16
CA PRO A 146 -14.30 -8.96 3.50
C PRO A 146 -15.45 -9.62 2.73
N VAL A 147 -15.16 -10.09 1.51
CA VAL A 147 -16.10 -10.93 0.77
C VAL A 147 -16.22 -12.29 1.45
N ALA A 148 -17.43 -12.70 1.81
CA ALA A 148 -17.68 -13.98 2.47
C ALA A 148 -17.09 -15.16 1.67
N GLY A 149 -16.37 -16.05 2.36
CA GLY A 149 -15.72 -17.21 1.73
C GLY A 149 -14.41 -16.92 0.98
N SER A 150 -13.95 -15.66 0.92
CA SER A 150 -12.68 -15.30 0.26
C SER A 150 -11.45 -15.50 1.13
N SER A 151 -11.59 -15.89 2.39
CA SER A 151 -10.49 -15.95 3.37
C SER A 151 -9.72 -14.63 3.47
N ASN A 152 -10.43 -13.50 3.42
CA ASN A 152 -9.87 -12.13 3.42
C ASN A 152 -8.95 -11.81 2.22
N ALA A 153 -9.01 -12.58 1.14
CA ALA A 153 -8.26 -12.28 -0.08
C ALA A 153 -8.95 -11.20 -0.95
N PHE A 154 -10.26 -11.04 -0.78
CA PHE A 154 -11.07 -10.07 -1.52
C PHE A 154 -11.96 -9.29 -0.56
N PHE A 155 -12.12 -8.02 -0.85
CA PHE A 155 -12.96 -7.07 -0.13
C PHE A 155 -13.95 -6.46 -1.10
N GLN A 156 -15.13 -6.15 -0.58
CA GLN A 156 -16.15 -5.40 -1.30
C GLN A 156 -16.38 -4.08 -0.58
N ILE A 157 -16.69 -3.04 -1.35
CA ILE A 157 -17.14 -1.77 -0.80
C ILE A 157 -18.64 -1.77 -0.94
N THR A 158 -19.37 -1.78 0.17
CA THR A 158 -20.83 -1.76 0.17
C THR A 158 -21.32 -0.37 0.52
N LYS A 159 -22.13 0.25 -0.35
CA LYS A 159 -22.75 1.55 -0.09
C LYS A 159 -24.05 1.40 0.71
N PRO A 160 -24.56 2.46 1.37
CA PRO A 160 -25.78 2.38 2.17
C PRO A 160 -27.03 1.91 1.41
N ASP A 161 -27.05 2.04 0.08
CA ASP A 161 -28.12 1.56 -0.80
C ASP A 161 -28.00 0.07 -1.14
N GLY A 162 -26.99 -0.63 -0.60
CA GLY A 162 -26.71 -2.04 -0.85
C GLY A 162 -25.95 -2.31 -2.16
N SER A 163 -25.57 -1.27 -2.91
CA SER A 163 -24.74 -1.44 -4.09
C SER A 163 -23.30 -1.79 -3.74
N VAL A 164 -22.64 -2.58 -4.59
CA VAL A 164 -21.22 -2.92 -4.51
C VAL A 164 -20.48 -2.25 -5.67
N PRO A 165 -20.10 -0.97 -5.53
CA PRO A 165 -19.45 -0.25 -6.62
C PRO A 165 -18.04 -0.74 -6.93
N ALA A 166 -17.38 -1.45 -6.00
CA ALA A 166 -16.01 -1.90 -6.21
C ALA A 166 -15.63 -3.13 -5.39
N LEU A 167 -14.67 -3.88 -5.95
CA LEU A 167 -13.94 -4.96 -5.30
C LEU A 167 -12.47 -4.57 -5.16
N VAL A 168 -11.87 -4.94 -4.03
CA VAL A 168 -10.46 -4.68 -3.72
C VAL A 168 -9.79 -5.98 -3.33
N SER A 169 -8.55 -6.19 -3.76
CA SER A 169 -7.69 -7.28 -3.28
C SER A 169 -6.35 -6.71 -2.86
N ALA A 170 -5.94 -7.02 -1.64
CA ALA A 170 -4.60 -6.72 -1.15
C ALA A 170 -3.65 -7.83 -1.61
N VAL A 171 -2.61 -7.44 -2.33
CA VAL A 171 -1.59 -8.32 -2.87
C VAL A 171 -0.31 -8.09 -2.06
N PRO A 172 0.06 -9.02 -1.15
CA PRO A 172 1.25 -8.88 -0.34
C PRO A 172 2.50 -8.70 -1.17
N THR A 173 3.44 -7.89 -0.66
CA THR A 173 4.77 -7.75 -1.24
C THR A 173 5.82 -8.44 -0.38
N VAL A 174 7.09 -8.30 -0.76
CA VAL A 174 8.23 -8.77 0.05
C VAL A 174 8.37 -8.01 1.37
N LEU A 175 7.81 -6.80 1.47
CA LEU A 175 7.75 -6.01 2.70
C LEU A 175 6.43 -6.31 3.44
N PRO A 176 6.46 -6.62 4.75
CA PRO A 176 5.26 -7.01 5.51
C PRO A 176 4.23 -5.88 5.58
N CYS A 177 4.69 -4.64 5.76
CA CYS A 177 3.82 -3.47 5.84
C CYS A 177 3.52 -2.81 4.49
N VAL A 178 3.76 -3.48 3.36
CA VAL A 178 3.40 -2.96 2.04
C VAL A 178 2.63 -4.01 1.26
N ASN A 179 1.40 -3.70 0.88
CA ASN A 179 0.61 -4.46 -0.08
C ASN A 179 0.40 -3.60 -1.33
N ARG A 180 0.35 -4.23 -2.50
CA ARG A 180 -0.23 -3.60 -3.70
C ARG A 180 -1.74 -3.80 -3.64
N LEU A 181 -2.51 -2.85 -4.14
CA LEU A 181 -3.95 -3.00 -4.28
C LEU A 181 -4.33 -3.26 -5.73
N MET A 182 -5.16 -4.29 -5.92
CA MET A 182 -5.92 -4.46 -7.14
C MET A 182 -7.34 -4.00 -6.88
N LEU A 183 -7.83 -3.06 -7.69
CA LEU A 183 -9.16 -2.51 -7.59
C LEU A 183 -9.93 -2.73 -8.89
N ALA A 184 -11.17 -3.19 -8.76
CA ALA A 184 -12.14 -3.24 -9.85
C ALA A 184 -13.35 -2.40 -9.46
N SER A 185 -13.57 -1.27 -10.15
CA SER A 185 -14.72 -0.39 -9.94
C SER A 185 -15.73 -0.50 -11.10
N ALA A 186 -17.00 -0.30 -10.80
CA ALA A 186 -18.10 -0.30 -11.76
C ALA A 186 -17.93 0.75 -12.88
N THR A 187 -17.12 1.79 -12.67
CA THR A 187 -16.87 2.87 -13.64
C THR A 187 -15.55 2.73 -14.40
N THR A 188 -14.65 1.85 -13.99
CA THR A 188 -13.31 1.75 -14.57
C THR A 188 -13.28 0.72 -15.71
N ALA A 189 -13.18 1.17 -16.97
CA ALA A 189 -12.95 0.28 -18.11
C ALA A 189 -11.46 0.18 -18.48
N GLY A 190 -10.72 -0.70 -17.81
CA GLY A 190 -9.31 -0.99 -18.13
C GLY A 190 -8.37 -0.71 -16.96
N THR A 191 -7.15 -1.27 -17.03
CA THR A 191 -6.11 -1.14 -16.00
C THR A 191 -4.76 -0.86 -16.63
N TRP A 192 -4.22 0.34 -16.46
CA TRP A 192 -2.82 0.67 -16.78
C TRP A 192 -2.36 1.79 -15.85
N LEU A 193 -1.77 1.49 -14.69
CA LEU A 193 -0.92 2.41 -13.91
C LEU A 193 -0.03 1.64 -12.91
N PRO A 194 1.07 2.26 -12.41
CA PRO A 194 1.89 1.75 -11.30
C PRO A 194 1.04 1.45 -10.05
N PRO A 195 1.56 0.64 -9.11
CA PRO A 195 0.70 0.06 -8.08
C PRO A 195 0.13 1.14 -7.17
N THR A 196 -1.17 1.11 -6.93
CA THR A 196 -1.73 1.63 -5.68
C THR A 196 -1.17 0.79 -4.54
N TYR A 197 -0.70 1.45 -3.48
CA TYR A 197 -0.11 0.79 -2.32
C TYR A 197 -1.00 0.96 -1.10
N ALA A 198 -1.13 -0.11 -0.31
CA ALA A 198 -1.57 -0.04 1.07
C ALA A 198 -0.37 -0.22 1.99
N LEU A 199 -0.26 0.67 2.97
CA LEU A 199 0.65 0.56 4.10
C LEU A 199 -0.12 0.08 5.32
N GLY A 200 0.49 -0.81 6.08
CA GLY A 200 -0.10 -1.39 7.28
C GLY A 200 0.84 -1.37 8.46
N ASP A 201 0.29 -1.54 9.65
CA ASP A 201 1.08 -1.71 10.87
C ASP A 201 1.76 -3.09 10.91
N GLU A 202 2.49 -3.36 11.99
CA GLU A 202 3.17 -4.64 12.21
C GLU A 202 2.18 -5.83 12.32
N ASP A 203 0.92 -5.56 12.68
CA ASP A 203 -0.14 -6.55 12.80
C ASP A 203 -0.85 -6.82 11.46
N GLY A 204 -0.51 -6.07 10.40
CA GLY A 204 -1.08 -6.20 9.07
C GLY A 204 -2.41 -5.46 8.88
N ASN A 205 -2.74 -4.51 9.75
CA ASN A 205 -3.89 -3.63 9.58
C ASN A 205 -3.49 -2.44 8.69
N ALA A 206 -4.18 -2.27 7.57
CA ALA A 206 -3.94 -1.15 6.68
C ALA A 206 -4.31 0.18 7.36
N TYR A 207 -3.39 1.15 7.35
CA TYR A 207 -3.60 2.48 7.93
C TYR A 207 -3.52 3.62 6.90
N LEU A 208 -2.82 3.41 5.78
CA LEU A 208 -2.66 4.41 4.71
C LEU A 208 -2.71 3.75 3.34
N ILE A 209 -3.29 4.43 2.36
CA ILE A 209 -3.31 4.03 0.96
C ILE A 209 -2.80 5.19 0.12
N VAL A 210 -1.85 4.88 -0.77
CA VAL A 210 -1.27 5.82 -1.73
C VAL A 210 -1.78 5.41 -3.09
N ASP A 211 -2.70 6.21 -3.63
CA ASP A 211 -3.58 5.79 -4.72
C ASP A 211 -3.39 6.61 -6.00
N LEU A 212 -3.48 5.89 -7.11
CA LEU A 212 -3.51 6.41 -8.46
C LEU A 212 -4.66 5.73 -9.20
N CYS A 213 -5.74 6.48 -9.45
CA CYS A 213 -6.91 5.94 -10.13
C CYS A 213 -7.03 6.47 -11.55
N VAL A 214 -7.51 5.63 -12.45
CA VAL A 214 -7.86 6.00 -13.83
C VAL A 214 -9.27 5.54 -14.12
N ASP A 215 -10.13 6.46 -14.56
CA ASP A 215 -11.42 6.11 -15.15
C ASP A 215 -11.35 6.31 -16.67
N LEU A 216 -11.49 5.20 -17.39
CA LEU A 216 -11.52 5.18 -18.86
C LEU A 216 -12.93 4.95 -19.43
N ALA A 217 -13.92 4.68 -18.59
CA ALA A 217 -15.31 4.72 -18.97
C ALA A 217 -16.17 5.52 -17.99
N ALA A 218 -17.32 5.95 -18.48
CA ALA A 218 -18.41 6.46 -17.66
C ALA A 218 -19.71 5.81 -18.09
N SER A 219 -20.61 5.60 -17.13
CA SER A 219 -21.97 5.17 -17.43
C SER A 219 -22.67 6.21 -18.30
N GLY A 220 -23.40 5.74 -19.30
CA GLY A 220 -24.20 6.59 -20.18
C GLY A 220 -25.40 5.85 -20.73
N GLN A 221 -26.18 6.55 -21.55
CA GLN A 221 -27.29 5.95 -22.28
C GLN A 221 -27.10 6.08 -23.79
N LEU A 222 -27.49 5.01 -24.49
CA LEU A 222 -27.67 4.97 -25.94
C LEU A 222 -29.01 4.28 -26.20
N ASN A 223 -29.97 4.97 -26.83
CA ASN A 223 -31.32 4.44 -27.10
C ASN A 223 -32.02 3.89 -25.84
N LYS A 224 -31.90 4.60 -24.70
CA LYS A 224 -32.41 4.19 -23.37
C LYS A 224 -31.79 2.91 -22.80
N GLN A 225 -30.78 2.35 -23.45
CA GLN A 225 -30.01 1.24 -22.91
C GLN A 225 -28.79 1.78 -22.15
N PRO A 226 -28.46 1.22 -20.99
CA PRO A 226 -27.22 1.54 -20.29
C PRO A 226 -26.03 1.09 -21.16
N VAL A 227 -25.08 2.00 -21.38
CA VAL A 227 -23.84 1.73 -22.11
C VAL A 227 -22.67 2.34 -21.34
N LEU A 228 -21.48 1.75 -21.51
CA LEU A 228 -20.24 2.39 -21.12
C LEU A 228 -19.78 3.30 -22.26
N LYS A 229 -19.53 4.58 -21.96
CA LYS A 229 -18.94 5.53 -22.89
C LYS A 229 -17.46 5.75 -22.52
N PRO A 230 -16.56 5.89 -23.50
CA PRO A 230 -15.18 6.25 -23.21
C PRO A 230 -15.10 7.57 -22.44
N THR A 231 -14.21 7.62 -21.45
CA THR A 231 -13.82 8.86 -20.75
C THR A 231 -12.32 8.84 -20.48
N ALA A 232 -11.80 9.92 -19.92
CA ALA A 232 -10.42 10.00 -19.48
C ALA A 232 -10.36 10.86 -18.21
N LYS A 233 -10.30 10.20 -17.05
CA LYS A 233 -10.07 10.84 -15.76
C LYS A 233 -8.84 10.24 -15.09
N LEU A 234 -8.07 11.09 -14.43
CA LEU A 234 -6.94 10.71 -13.59
C LEU A 234 -7.16 11.29 -12.20
N PHE A 235 -6.91 10.47 -11.19
CA PHE A 235 -6.97 10.87 -9.79
C PHE A 235 -5.70 10.47 -9.07
N THR A 236 -5.30 11.31 -8.13
CA THR A 236 -4.21 11.06 -7.21
C THR A 236 -4.77 11.25 -5.82
N ALA A 237 -4.70 10.23 -4.98
CA ALA A 237 -5.27 10.27 -3.64
C ALA A 237 -4.33 9.70 -2.59
N ILE A 238 -4.50 10.18 -1.38
CA ILE A 238 -3.99 9.55 -0.16
C ILE A 238 -5.21 9.30 0.72
N GLN A 239 -5.36 8.07 1.18
CA GLN A 239 -6.47 7.66 2.02
C GLN A 239 -5.94 7.12 3.33
N TRP A 240 -6.61 7.41 4.44
CA TRP A 240 -6.18 6.97 5.76
C TRP A 240 -7.33 6.34 6.54
N ALA A 241 -6.96 5.43 7.43
CA ALA A 241 -7.82 4.88 8.45
C ALA A 241 -8.40 6.01 9.33
N ASP A 242 -9.73 6.08 9.47
CA ASP A 242 -10.38 6.97 10.43
C ASP A 242 -10.19 6.40 11.85
N THR A 243 -9.27 7.01 12.61
CA THR A 243 -8.92 6.61 13.98
C THR A 243 -8.91 7.85 14.89
N PRO A 244 -8.89 7.69 16.22
CA PRO A 244 -8.74 8.83 17.12
C PRO A 244 -7.51 9.70 16.82
N GLU A 245 -6.40 9.09 16.40
CA GLU A 245 -5.13 9.76 16.08
C GLU A 245 -5.21 10.60 14.80
N THR A 246 -6.04 10.20 13.84
CA THR A 246 -6.22 10.92 12.55
C THR A 246 -7.43 11.84 12.54
N SER A 247 -8.21 11.87 13.62
CA SER A 247 -9.48 12.60 13.71
C SER A 247 -9.37 14.11 13.48
N HIS A 248 -8.20 14.72 13.70
CA HIS A 248 -7.96 16.14 13.40
C HIS A 248 -7.97 16.46 11.91
N MET A 249 -7.76 15.47 11.04
CA MET A 249 -7.84 15.62 9.59
C MET A 249 -9.26 15.44 9.04
N ASN A 250 -10.24 15.09 9.89
CA ASN A 250 -11.59 14.79 9.43
C ASN A 250 -12.34 16.06 9.02
N SER A 251 -13.10 15.97 7.94
CA SER A 251 -13.97 17.03 7.46
C SER A 251 -15.30 16.45 6.94
N ASP A 252 -16.28 17.32 6.73
CA ASP A 252 -17.56 16.99 6.08
C ASP A 252 -17.49 17.12 4.56
N ALA A 253 -16.30 17.29 3.97
CA ALA A 253 -16.15 17.36 2.53
C ALA A 253 -16.68 16.05 1.89
N PRO A 254 -17.50 16.13 0.83
CA PRO A 254 -17.87 14.93 0.10
C PRO A 254 -16.63 14.37 -0.60
N ALA A 255 -16.44 13.04 -0.56
CA ALA A 255 -15.52 12.42 -1.52
C ALA A 255 -15.99 12.75 -2.93
N ARG A 256 -15.04 13.16 -3.78
CA ARG A 256 -15.32 13.35 -5.20
C ARG A 256 -15.40 11.95 -5.82
N GLN A 257 -16.61 11.40 -5.89
CA GLN A 257 -16.77 10.06 -6.44
C GLN A 257 -16.40 10.04 -7.93
N HIS A 258 -15.76 8.95 -8.36
CA HIS A 258 -15.40 8.64 -9.74
C HIS A 258 -16.58 8.69 -10.75
N GLY A 259 -17.83 8.75 -10.27
CA GLY A 259 -19.04 8.82 -11.08
C GLY A 259 -19.99 9.94 -10.64
N GLY A 260 -19.85 11.11 -11.28
CA GLY A 260 -20.92 12.08 -11.51
C GLY A 260 -21.10 12.26 -13.01
#